data_AF-A0A2N5T4F8-F1
#
_entry.id   AF-A0A2N5T4F8-F1
#
_cell.length_a   1.000
_cell.length_b   1.000
_cell.length_c   1.000
_cell.angle_alpha   90.00
_cell.angle_beta   90.00
_cell.angle_gamma   90.00
#
_symmetry.space_group_name_H-M   'P 1'
#
loop_
_entity.id
_entity.type
_entity.pdbx_description
1 polymer ?
#
loop_
_entity_poly.entity_id
_entity_poly.type
_entity_poly.pdbx_seq_one_letter_code
_entity_poly.pdbx_strand_id
1 'polypeptide(L)'
;MAIPALLIVSPSHLVGVTDADEEVFSLYTELAGWSERATEFDEARSAEAHRHPTRVGSLGFVDSGASVVAIRLEIRPPPQPSSSQQSGIGYSRRGRKAKHDPASQIMKGKEIQVELKQDILATTYRSGDTGSIVWRASIDLAELLWYELLFPSADARPLEMSAEEEHPCWRGFLDMGRLTGAARILELGAGTGSLGILCAGMFPPESTASWTVSDQFDLLAIIARNFGHNCIPLSTAPVPGDHGALHTIEEIDWLEVEKQWLKNQAHLQPNSEPSDCATRRYDLILAVDCLYNEALVLPLLRTLDHFASPPAADTPAGPTLVLVVSELRSSDVVELFLRHWLALRPRWSIFRLPLPLHRPLLNLNISKPHYAIWCGWKN
;
A
#
# COMPACT_ATOMS: atom_id res chain seq x y z
N MET A 1 3.08 -24.14 -3.17
CA MET A 1 3.15 -22.74 -3.63
C MET A 1 3.83 -21.95 -2.54
N ALA A 2 4.94 -21.27 -2.85
CA ALA A 2 5.61 -20.41 -1.88
C ALA A 2 4.79 -19.12 -1.70
N ILE A 3 4.65 -18.66 -0.46
CA ILE A 3 3.90 -17.44 -0.10
C ILE A 3 4.92 -16.36 0.28
N PRO A 4 4.73 -15.09 -0.10
CA PRO A 4 5.61 -14.00 0.31
C PRO A 4 5.75 -13.93 1.83
N ALA A 5 6.96 -13.77 2.36
CA ALA A 5 7.20 -13.72 3.81
C ALA A 5 6.57 -12.50 4.51
N LEU A 6 6.18 -11.47 3.75
CA LEU A 6 5.47 -10.30 4.27
C LEU A 6 3.97 -10.54 4.44
N LEU A 7 3.39 -11.55 3.81
CA LEU A 7 1.96 -11.81 3.86
C LEU A 7 1.65 -12.76 5.03
N ILE A 8 0.91 -12.29 6.03
CA ILE A 8 0.52 -13.09 7.21
C ILE A 8 -0.86 -13.77 7.05
N VAL A 9 -1.64 -13.33 6.07
CA VAL A 9 -2.94 -13.94 5.74
C VAL A 9 -2.74 -15.14 4.83
N SER A 10 -3.33 -16.28 5.22
CA SER A 10 -3.39 -17.46 4.37
C SER A 10 -4.11 -17.15 3.05
N PRO A 11 -3.62 -17.63 1.88
CA PRO A 11 -4.30 -17.49 0.60
C PRO A 11 -5.76 -17.97 0.61
N SER A 12 -6.13 -18.89 1.51
CA SER A 12 -7.52 -19.35 1.69
C SER A 12 -8.47 -18.27 2.21
N HIS A 13 -7.96 -17.16 2.75
CA HIS A 13 -8.73 -16.00 3.21
C HIS A 13 -8.61 -14.79 2.26
N LEU A 14 -8.02 -15.01 1.08
CA LEU A 14 -8.02 -14.05 -0.01
C LEU A 14 -9.01 -14.50 -1.07
N VAL A 15 -9.52 -13.55 -1.86
CA VAL A 15 -10.39 -13.88 -2.99
C VAL A 15 -9.49 -14.17 -4.20
N GLY A 16 -9.42 -15.42 -4.64
CA GLY A 16 -8.65 -15.78 -5.83
C GLY A 16 -9.23 -15.12 -7.08
N VAL A 17 -8.42 -14.40 -7.84
CA VAL A 17 -8.85 -13.80 -9.10
C VAL A 17 -8.55 -14.79 -10.22
N THR A 18 -9.59 -15.35 -10.83
CA THR A 18 -9.47 -16.36 -11.89
C THR A 18 -10.00 -15.92 -13.23
N ASP A 19 -10.94 -14.97 -13.22
CA ASP A 19 -11.60 -14.41 -14.37
C ASP A 19 -11.71 -12.89 -14.18
N ALA A 20 -11.34 -12.12 -15.22
CA ALA A 20 -11.33 -10.66 -15.13
C ALA A 20 -12.74 -10.09 -15.15
N ASP A 21 -13.64 -10.68 -15.94
CA ASP A 21 -14.99 -10.18 -16.15
C ASP A 21 -15.84 -10.45 -14.89
N GLU A 22 -15.68 -11.62 -14.25
CA GLU A 22 -16.34 -11.93 -12.96
C GLU A 22 -15.89 -11.00 -11.83
N GLU A 23 -14.58 -10.71 -11.73
CA GLU A 23 -14.03 -9.84 -10.71
C GLU A 23 -14.49 -8.38 -10.91
N VAL A 24 -14.45 -7.88 -12.15
CA VAL A 24 -14.98 -6.55 -12.50
C VAL A 24 -16.47 -6.46 -12.22
N PHE A 25 -17.24 -7.48 -12.63
CA PHE A 25 -18.67 -7.55 -12.34
C PHE A 25 -18.93 -7.49 -10.84
N SER A 26 -18.20 -8.27 -10.03
CA SER A 26 -18.33 -8.26 -8.57
C SER A 26 -18.06 -6.87 -7.99
N LEU A 27 -16.94 -6.26 -8.37
CA LEU A 27 -16.50 -4.95 -7.84
C LEU A 27 -17.47 -3.83 -8.21
N TYR A 28 -17.87 -3.75 -9.48
CA TYR A 28 -18.75 -2.67 -9.94
C TYR A 28 -20.22 -2.90 -9.56
N THR A 29 -20.65 -4.14 -9.32
CA THR A 29 -21.95 -4.42 -8.71
C THR A 29 -22.00 -3.97 -7.26
N GLU A 30 -20.95 -4.25 -6.48
CA GLU A 30 -20.83 -3.77 -5.10
C GLU A 30 -20.79 -2.24 -5.04
N LEU A 31 -20.00 -1.62 -5.93
CA LEU A 31 -19.93 -0.16 -6.07
C LEU A 31 -21.28 0.47 -6.43
N ALA A 32 -22.01 -0.11 -7.39
CA ALA A 32 -23.33 0.38 -7.80
C ALA A 32 -24.41 0.21 -6.71
N GLY A 33 -24.30 -0.85 -5.89
CA GLY A 33 -25.17 -1.09 -4.74
C GLY A 33 -24.93 -0.13 -3.56
N TRP A 34 -23.82 0.59 -3.58
CA TRP A 34 -23.45 1.51 -2.51
C TRP A 34 -24.11 2.89 -2.72
N SER A 35 -25.22 3.16 -2.02
CA SER A 35 -25.88 4.47 -2.05
C SER A 35 -25.26 5.44 -1.04
N GLU A 36 -25.04 6.69 -1.46
CA GLU A 36 -24.54 7.84 -0.69
C GLU A 36 -25.30 8.23 0.59
N ARG A 37 -26.32 7.49 1.04
CA ARG A 37 -26.99 7.79 2.33
C ARG A 37 -26.08 7.64 3.56
N ALA A 38 -24.84 7.18 3.39
CA ALA A 38 -23.83 7.12 4.44
C ALA A 38 -22.97 8.40 4.57
N THR A 39 -23.10 9.38 3.67
CA THR A 39 -22.23 10.59 3.66
C THR A 39 -22.65 11.68 4.65
N GLU A 40 -23.90 11.71 5.13
CA GLU A 40 -24.31 12.65 6.19
C GLU A 40 -23.51 12.43 7.50
N PHE A 41 -23.04 11.20 7.73
CA PHE A 41 -22.20 10.88 8.89
C PHE A 41 -20.72 11.29 8.67
N ASP A 42 -20.25 11.31 7.43
CA ASP A 42 -18.90 11.73 7.08
C ASP A 42 -18.76 13.25 6.98
N GLU A 43 -19.79 13.99 6.53
CA GLU A 43 -19.79 15.47 6.59
C GLU A 43 -19.70 15.97 8.03
N ALA A 44 -20.43 15.35 8.97
CA ALA A 44 -20.40 15.69 10.39
C ALA A 44 -19.01 15.45 11.04
N ARG A 45 -18.34 14.33 10.71
CA ARG A 45 -16.95 14.10 11.16
C ARG A 45 -15.93 14.93 10.39
N SER A 46 -16.19 15.32 9.15
CA SER A 46 -15.32 16.20 8.37
C SER A 46 -15.27 17.61 8.95
N ALA A 47 -16.41 18.11 9.44
CA ALA A 47 -16.52 19.38 10.15
C ALA A 47 -15.77 19.38 11.49
N GLU A 48 -15.81 18.28 12.25
CA GLU A 48 -15.07 18.16 13.52
C GLU A 48 -13.57 17.83 13.32
N ALA A 49 -13.20 17.19 12.21
CA ALA A 49 -11.83 16.74 11.94
C ALA A 49 -10.98 17.69 11.08
N HIS A 50 -11.49 18.86 10.66
CA HIS A 50 -10.84 19.71 9.64
C HIS A 50 -10.46 18.93 8.37
N ARG A 51 -11.17 17.84 8.04
CA ARG A 51 -10.98 17.13 6.78
C ARG A 51 -11.68 17.91 5.68
N HIS A 52 -10.98 18.14 4.56
CA HIS A 52 -11.55 18.81 3.40
C HIS A 52 -12.67 17.94 2.82
N PRO A 53 -13.86 18.50 2.53
CA PRO A 53 -15.04 17.72 2.18
C PRO A 53 -14.83 16.93 0.89
N THR A 54 -15.17 15.65 0.95
CA THR A 54 -15.22 14.70 -0.16
C THR A 54 -16.29 15.15 -1.16
N ARG A 55 -15.88 15.73 -2.30
CA ARG A 55 -16.80 15.86 -3.44
C ARG A 55 -16.81 14.57 -4.25
N VAL A 56 -17.98 13.96 -4.33
CA VAL A 56 -18.32 12.89 -5.26
C VAL A 56 -18.02 13.37 -6.69
N GLY A 57 -17.31 12.56 -7.48
CA GLY A 57 -16.96 12.86 -8.86
C GLY A 57 -15.70 13.71 -9.08
N SER A 58 -14.89 13.97 -8.04
CA SER A 58 -13.52 14.46 -8.27
C SER A 58 -12.63 13.34 -8.84
N LEU A 59 -11.58 13.68 -9.58
CA LEU A 59 -10.64 12.70 -10.14
C LEU A 59 -9.92 11.87 -9.06
N GLY A 60 -10.15 12.10 -7.77
CA GLY A 60 -9.56 11.33 -6.67
C GLY A 60 -8.29 11.91 -6.06
N PHE A 61 -7.97 13.16 -6.41
CA PHE A 61 -6.99 13.99 -5.72
C PHE A 61 -7.58 14.71 -4.50
N VAL A 62 -6.71 15.13 -3.57
CA VAL A 62 -7.11 15.85 -2.34
C VAL A 62 -7.55 17.28 -2.64
N ASP A 63 -6.71 18.02 -3.35
CA ASP A 63 -6.95 19.38 -3.81
C ASP A 63 -6.15 19.57 -5.12
N SER A 64 -6.75 20.19 -6.13
CA SER A 64 -6.11 20.55 -7.40
C SER A 64 -6.01 22.06 -7.62
N GLY A 65 -6.53 22.87 -6.69
CA GLY A 65 -6.48 24.33 -6.73
C GLY A 65 -5.32 24.91 -5.92
N ALA A 66 -4.78 24.15 -4.97
CA ALA A 66 -3.66 24.56 -4.14
C ALA A 66 -2.35 23.92 -4.63
N SER A 67 -1.32 24.73 -4.86
CA SER A 67 0.03 24.22 -5.19
C SER A 67 0.74 23.53 -4.01
N VAL A 68 0.15 23.63 -2.81
CA VAL A 68 0.62 23.07 -1.56
C VAL A 68 -0.56 22.50 -0.80
N VAL A 69 -0.47 21.25 -0.37
CA VAL A 69 -1.51 20.53 0.38
C VAL A 69 -0.94 20.07 1.72
N ALA A 70 -1.58 20.50 2.81
CA ALA A 70 -1.30 20.01 4.15
C ALA A 70 -2.15 18.76 4.43
N ILE A 71 -1.51 17.69 4.87
CA ILE A 71 -2.16 16.41 5.18
C ILE A 71 -1.95 16.11 6.65
N ARG A 72 -3.04 15.73 7.32
CA ARG A 72 -3.05 15.34 8.72
C ARG A 72 -3.75 13.99 8.85
N LEU A 73 -3.00 12.97 9.27
CA LEU A 73 -3.52 11.66 9.66
C LEU A 73 -3.57 11.56 11.18
N GLU A 74 -4.73 11.17 11.71
CA GLU A 74 -4.91 10.95 13.14
C GLU A 74 -5.32 9.50 13.39
N ILE A 75 -4.33 8.68 13.70
CA ILE A 75 -4.46 7.25 13.91
C ILE A 75 -4.86 7.01 15.37
N ARG A 76 -6.14 6.71 15.59
CA ARG A 76 -6.70 6.49 16.94
C ARG A 76 -6.89 5.00 17.22
N PRO A 77 -6.75 4.56 18.49
CA PRO A 77 -7.10 3.19 18.88
C PRO A 77 -8.50 2.79 18.41
N PRO A 78 -8.66 1.57 17.86
CA PRO A 78 -9.97 1.06 17.50
C PRO A 78 -10.87 0.99 18.74
N PRO A 79 -12.19 1.20 18.60
CA PRO A 79 -13.12 1.06 19.70
C PRO A 79 -13.04 -0.36 20.25
N GLN A 80 -12.67 -0.53 21.52
CA GLN A 80 -12.69 -1.84 22.15
C GLN A 80 -14.14 -2.28 22.38
N PRO A 81 -14.49 -3.55 22.12
CA PRO A 81 -15.78 -4.07 22.53
C PRO A 81 -15.87 -3.92 24.06
N SER A 82 -16.91 -3.23 24.52
CA SER A 82 -17.12 -2.98 25.95
C SER A 82 -17.19 -4.31 26.69
N SER A 83 -16.14 -4.65 27.44
CA SER A 83 -16.22 -5.74 28.41
C SER A 83 -17.19 -5.29 29.50
N SER A 84 -18.24 -6.07 29.68
CA SER A 84 -19.22 -5.93 30.75
C SER A 84 -18.51 -5.76 32.10
N GLN A 85 -18.97 -4.76 32.86
CA GLN A 85 -18.56 -4.41 34.22
C GLN A 85 -18.14 -5.63 35.06
N GLN A 86 -16.85 -5.72 35.39
CA GLN A 86 -16.43 -6.35 36.64
C GLN A 86 -16.05 -5.25 37.62
N SER A 87 -17.01 -4.96 38.50
CA SER A 87 -16.81 -4.23 39.74
C SER A 87 -15.81 -4.98 40.63
N GLY A 88 -14.53 -4.63 40.53
CA GLY A 88 -13.45 -5.10 41.40
C GLY A 88 -12.96 -3.98 42.30
N ILE A 89 -13.28 -4.09 43.58
CA ILE A 89 -12.90 -3.17 44.67
C ILE A 89 -11.38 -2.94 44.70
N GLY A 90 -11.00 -1.67 44.84
CA GLY A 90 -9.63 -1.20 44.65
C GLY A 90 -8.63 -1.61 45.72
N TYR A 91 -7.35 -1.60 45.32
CA TYR A 91 -6.22 -1.34 46.21
C TYR A 91 -5.26 -0.37 45.50
N SER A 92 -5.14 0.82 46.06
CA SER A 92 -4.15 1.82 45.64
C SER A 92 -2.74 1.34 45.98
N ARG A 93 -1.88 1.16 44.98
CA ARG A 93 -0.43 1.15 45.18
C ARG A 93 0.20 2.34 44.47
N ARG A 94 0.79 3.22 45.28
CA ARG A 94 1.52 4.42 44.88
C ARG A 94 2.75 4.07 44.02
N GLY A 95 2.87 4.78 42.90
CA GLY A 95 4.09 5.42 42.42
C GLY A 95 5.32 4.55 42.15
N ARG A 96 5.46 4.07 40.91
CA ARG A 96 6.76 3.88 40.26
C ARG A 96 6.74 4.65 38.94
N LYS A 97 7.71 5.56 38.75
CA LYS A 97 7.94 6.23 37.45
C LYS A 97 8.17 5.14 36.40
N ALA A 98 7.21 4.97 35.50
CA ALA A 98 7.32 4.03 34.40
C ALA A 98 8.42 4.54 33.45
N LYS A 99 9.42 3.68 33.22
CA LYS A 99 10.31 3.82 32.06
C LYS A 99 9.45 3.83 30.80
N HIS A 100 9.92 4.56 29.80
CA HIS A 100 9.29 4.73 28.50
C HIS A 100 9.10 3.36 27.81
N ASP A 101 7.93 2.74 28.00
CA ASP A 101 7.59 1.43 27.45
C ASP A 101 6.98 1.62 26.05
N PRO A 102 7.54 1.02 24.98
CA PRO A 102 6.98 1.09 23.63
C PRO A 102 5.50 0.69 23.56
N ALA A 103 5.07 -0.24 24.42
CA ALA A 103 3.67 -0.66 24.52
C ALA A 103 2.73 0.48 24.98
N SER A 104 3.24 1.47 25.71
CA SER A 104 2.46 2.62 26.17
C SER A 104 2.22 3.69 25.07
N GLN A 105 3.04 3.72 24.02
CA GLN A 105 2.83 4.58 22.85
C GLN A 105 1.79 3.99 21.89
N ILE A 106 1.78 2.66 21.73
CA ILE A 106 0.75 1.93 20.97
C ILE A 106 -0.67 2.29 21.45
N MET A 107 -0.88 2.45 22.75
CA MET A 107 -2.19 2.79 23.33
C MET A 107 -2.64 4.26 23.13
N LYS A 108 -1.77 5.17 22.68
CA LYS A 108 -2.10 6.60 22.56
C LYS A 108 -2.44 7.05 21.13
N GLY A 109 -2.32 6.17 20.14
CA GLY A 109 -2.47 6.55 18.74
C GLY A 109 -1.28 7.36 18.22
N LYS A 110 -1.39 7.85 16.99
CA LYS A 110 -0.33 8.61 16.31
C LYS A 110 -0.93 9.71 15.46
N GLU A 111 -0.30 10.88 15.51
CA GLU A 111 -0.58 11.97 14.61
C GLU A 111 0.57 12.12 13.61
N ILE A 112 0.24 12.22 12.33
CA ILE A 112 1.19 12.46 11.24
C ILE A 112 0.73 13.73 10.53
N GLN A 113 1.63 14.69 10.38
CA GLN A 113 1.39 15.95 9.67
C GLN A 113 2.50 16.17 8.66
N VAL A 114 2.14 16.40 7.41
CA VAL A 114 3.07 16.63 6.31
C VAL A 114 2.52 17.73 5.40
N GLU A 115 3.42 18.40 4.70
CA GLU A 115 3.06 19.38 3.68
C GLU A 115 3.64 18.93 2.34
N LEU A 116 2.81 18.84 1.31
CA LEU A 116 3.20 18.34 -0.01
C LEU A 116 2.99 19.42 -1.06
N LYS A 117 4.00 19.65 -1.88
CA LYS A 117 3.92 20.49 -3.07
C LYS A 117 3.39 19.64 -4.22
N GLN A 118 2.56 20.27 -5.04
CA GLN A 118 1.94 19.67 -6.22
C GLN A 118 2.26 20.50 -7.46
N ASP A 119 2.23 19.86 -8.62
CA ASP A 119 2.18 20.55 -9.91
C ASP A 119 0.75 20.51 -10.46
N ILE A 120 -0.05 21.50 -10.07
CA ILE A 120 -1.44 21.66 -10.48
C ILE A 120 -1.60 22.12 -11.93
N LEU A 121 -0.51 22.59 -12.57
CA LEU A 121 -0.54 23.13 -13.92
C LEU A 121 -0.14 22.09 -14.98
N ALA A 122 0.52 21.00 -14.58
CA ALA A 122 0.95 19.94 -15.48
C ALA A 122 -0.19 19.39 -16.35
N THR A 123 -1.40 19.22 -15.79
CA THR A 123 -2.61 18.80 -16.54
C THR A 123 -3.06 19.80 -17.61
N THR A 124 -2.66 21.06 -17.50
CA THR A 124 -3.06 22.14 -18.42
C THR A 124 -2.13 22.22 -19.64
N TYR A 125 -0.86 21.84 -19.48
CA TYR A 125 0.16 22.05 -20.51
C TYR A 125 0.66 20.75 -21.16
N ARG A 126 0.28 19.57 -20.66
CA ARG A 126 0.72 18.25 -21.16
C ARG A 126 -0.48 17.31 -21.32
N SER A 127 -0.85 17.02 -22.57
CA SER A 127 -1.94 16.07 -22.87
C SER A 127 -1.56 14.66 -22.43
N GLY A 128 -2.41 14.03 -21.61
CA GLY A 128 -2.17 12.68 -21.06
C GLY A 128 -1.41 12.66 -19.74
N ASP A 129 -0.99 13.81 -19.23
CA ASP A 129 -0.39 13.97 -17.90
C ASP A 129 -1.51 14.26 -16.88
N THR A 130 -1.59 13.48 -15.80
CA THR A 130 -2.54 13.72 -14.70
C THR A 130 -2.05 14.82 -13.75
N GLY A 131 -0.88 15.39 -14.01
CA GLY A 131 -0.15 16.25 -13.10
C GLY A 131 0.38 15.50 -11.89
N SER A 132 1.30 16.14 -11.17
CA SER A 132 1.83 15.60 -9.90
C SER A 132 0.97 16.13 -8.77
N ILE A 133 -0.18 15.49 -8.56
CA ILE A 133 -1.13 15.78 -7.50
C ILE A 133 -1.16 14.66 -6.47
N VAL A 134 -1.63 14.97 -5.26
CA VAL A 134 -1.73 14.00 -4.19
C VAL A 134 -3.01 13.20 -4.36
N TRP A 135 -2.87 11.91 -4.61
CA TRP A 135 -3.96 10.95 -4.71
C TRP A 135 -4.46 10.51 -3.34
N ARG A 136 -5.78 10.38 -3.19
CA ARG A 136 -6.41 9.91 -1.93
C ARG A 136 -5.98 8.48 -1.58
N ALA A 137 -5.83 7.61 -2.58
CA ALA A 137 -5.42 6.22 -2.40
C ALA A 137 -4.10 6.10 -1.61
N SER A 138 -3.12 6.97 -1.87
CA SER A 138 -1.85 7.01 -1.14
C SER A 138 -2.04 7.36 0.34
N ILE A 139 -2.97 8.28 0.64
CA ILE A 139 -3.27 8.70 2.02
C ILE A 139 -4.02 7.59 2.75
N ASP A 140 -5.06 7.04 2.13
CA ASP A 140 -5.89 6.01 2.75
C ASP A 140 -5.08 4.69 2.93
N LEU A 141 -4.15 4.39 2.02
CA LEU A 141 -3.20 3.28 2.21
C LEU A 141 -2.21 3.56 3.35
N ALA A 142 -1.66 4.76 3.45
CA ALA A 142 -0.79 5.13 4.56
C ALA A 142 -1.51 4.98 5.90
N GLU A 143 -2.77 5.43 6.00
CA GLU A 143 -3.62 5.24 7.18
C GLU A 143 -3.77 3.76 7.53
N LEU A 144 -4.10 2.90 6.55
CA LEU A 144 -4.17 1.45 6.75
C LEU A 144 -2.85 0.87 7.27
N LEU A 145 -1.71 1.23 6.67
CA LEU A 145 -0.40 0.73 7.10
C LEU A 145 -0.04 1.16 8.53
N TRP A 146 -0.42 2.37 8.95
CA TRP A 146 -0.28 2.81 10.33
C TRP A 146 -1.18 2.02 11.28
N TYR A 147 -2.41 1.70 10.88
CA TYR A 147 -3.30 0.82 11.64
C TYR A 147 -2.74 -0.61 11.77
N GLU A 148 -2.18 -1.16 10.70
CA GLU A 148 -1.50 -2.45 10.71
C GLU A 148 -0.33 -2.45 11.69
N LEU A 149 0.45 -1.37 11.73
CA LEU A 149 1.64 -1.24 12.59
C LEU A 149 1.29 -1.03 14.06
N LEU A 150 0.39 -0.09 14.36
CA LEU A 150 0.09 0.33 15.73
C LEU A 150 -0.92 -0.58 16.42
N PHE A 151 -1.83 -1.17 15.66
CA PHE A 151 -2.88 -2.04 16.20
C PHE A 151 -2.83 -3.41 15.51
N PRO A 152 -1.71 -4.14 15.67
CA PRO A 152 -1.59 -5.48 15.15
C PRO A 152 -2.63 -6.39 15.81
N SER A 153 -3.09 -7.38 15.08
CA SER A 153 -4.04 -8.35 15.59
C SER A 153 -3.52 -9.11 16.80
N ALA A 154 -4.37 -9.27 17.82
CA ALA A 154 -4.04 -9.94 19.07
C ALA A 154 -3.79 -11.47 18.91
N ASP A 155 -4.24 -12.09 17.81
CA ASP A 155 -4.19 -13.54 17.60
C ASP A 155 -3.18 -13.94 16.52
N ALA A 156 -1.89 -13.74 16.81
CA ALA A 156 -0.79 -14.37 16.09
C ALA A 156 -0.34 -15.70 16.75
N ARG A 157 -1.17 -16.32 17.60
CA ARG A 157 -0.88 -17.66 18.13
C ARG A 157 -1.31 -18.72 17.12
N PRO A 158 -0.49 -19.76 16.86
CA PRO A 158 -0.96 -20.94 16.13
C PRO A 158 -2.10 -21.54 16.94
N LEU A 159 -3.33 -21.47 16.42
CA LEU A 159 -4.44 -22.22 16.98
C LEU A 159 -4.18 -23.70 16.70
N GLU A 160 -3.77 -24.44 17.73
CA GLU A 160 -4.08 -25.85 17.78
C GLU A 160 -5.60 -26.00 17.63
N MET A 161 -5.98 -26.90 16.73
CA MET A 161 -7.33 -27.16 16.27
C MET A 161 -8.36 -27.28 17.40
N SER A 162 -9.33 -26.37 17.41
CA SER A 162 -10.71 -26.73 17.73
C SER A 162 -11.64 -25.96 16.80
N ALA A 163 -12.22 -26.68 15.85
CA ALA A 163 -13.35 -26.22 15.07
C ALA A 163 -14.54 -26.03 16.04
N GLU A 164 -15.08 -24.81 16.15
CA GLU A 164 -16.48 -24.49 16.47
C GLU A 164 -16.72 -23.03 16.92
N GLU A 165 -15.69 -22.18 17.02
CA GLU A 165 -15.91 -20.74 17.30
C GLU A 165 -15.44 -19.86 16.13
N GLU A 166 -16.36 -19.55 15.21
CA GLU A 166 -16.24 -18.45 14.23
C GLU A 166 -16.28 -17.09 14.97
N HIS A 167 -15.24 -16.81 15.75
CA HIS A 167 -14.96 -15.44 16.13
C HIS A 167 -14.25 -14.77 14.96
N PRO A 168 -14.70 -13.58 14.48
CA PRO A 168 -13.99 -12.82 13.46
C PRO A 168 -12.70 -12.31 14.10
N CYS A 169 -11.67 -13.15 14.10
CA CYS A 169 -10.37 -12.79 14.59
C CYS A 169 -9.84 -11.72 13.64
N TRP A 170 -9.67 -10.52 14.19
CA TRP A 170 -8.91 -9.43 13.61
C TRP A 170 -7.67 -10.04 12.99
N ARG A 171 -7.39 -9.86 11.70
CA ARG A 171 -6.11 -10.25 11.13
C ARG A 171 -5.58 -9.10 10.30
N GLY A 172 -4.47 -8.53 10.75
CA GLY A 172 -3.60 -7.80 9.84
C GLY A 172 -3.21 -8.69 8.67
N PHE A 173 -2.84 -8.09 7.55
CA PHE A 173 -2.46 -8.83 6.35
C PHE A 173 -0.96 -8.77 6.07
N LEU A 174 -0.25 -7.82 6.68
CA LEU A 174 1.20 -7.68 6.54
C LEU A 174 1.96 -7.97 7.86
N ASP A 175 3.11 -8.62 7.74
CA ASP A 175 4.11 -8.68 8.80
C ASP A 175 4.81 -7.32 8.90
N MET A 176 4.22 -6.42 9.69
CA MET A 176 4.73 -5.07 9.86
C MET A 176 6.11 -5.04 10.53
N GLY A 177 6.44 -6.03 11.35
CA GLY A 177 7.76 -6.13 11.96
C GLY A 177 8.86 -6.41 10.93
N ARG A 178 8.58 -7.30 9.96
CA ARG A 178 9.49 -7.51 8.81
C ARG A 178 9.52 -6.30 7.88
N LEU A 179 8.35 -5.72 7.59
CA LEU A 179 8.21 -4.58 6.70
C LEU A 179 9.04 -3.40 7.18
N THR A 180 8.91 -3.01 8.46
CA THR A 180 9.63 -1.86 9.02
C THR A 180 11.04 -2.20 9.48
N GLY A 181 11.36 -3.48 9.71
CA GLY A 181 12.67 -3.90 10.21
C GLY A 181 13.73 -4.05 9.12
N ALA A 182 13.39 -4.66 7.99
CA ALA A 182 14.40 -5.06 6.99
C ALA A 182 13.90 -5.18 5.54
N ALA A 183 12.61 -4.91 5.26
CA ALA A 183 12.08 -5.10 3.91
C ALA A 183 12.58 -4.05 2.93
N ARG A 184 12.75 -4.47 1.67
CA ARG A 184 13.03 -3.57 0.54
C ARG A 184 11.73 -3.34 -0.23
N ILE A 185 11.27 -2.10 -0.21
CA ILE A 185 9.99 -1.65 -0.74
C ILE A 185 10.25 -0.82 -1.99
N LEU A 186 9.57 -1.13 -3.09
CA LEU A 186 9.50 -0.31 -4.29
C LEU A 186 8.11 0.28 -4.41
N GLU A 187 8.01 1.59 -4.53
CA GLU A 187 6.78 2.31 -4.88
C GLU A 187 6.87 2.77 -6.34
N LEU A 188 6.00 2.24 -7.20
CA LEU A 188 5.87 2.62 -8.60
C LEU A 188 4.81 3.71 -8.76
N GLY A 189 5.10 4.73 -9.57
CA GLY A 189 4.13 5.79 -9.87
C GLY A 189 3.84 6.65 -8.64
N ALA A 190 4.88 7.00 -7.89
CA ALA A 190 4.78 7.69 -6.61
C ALA A 190 4.20 9.11 -6.69
N GLY A 191 4.15 9.72 -7.88
CA GLY A 191 3.64 11.05 -8.11
C GLY A 191 4.40 12.11 -7.32
N THR A 192 3.80 12.59 -6.24
CA THR A 192 4.42 13.57 -5.32
C THR A 192 5.34 12.93 -4.28
N GLY A 193 5.40 11.59 -4.19
CA GLY A 193 6.07 10.83 -3.13
C GLY A 193 5.28 10.77 -1.81
N SER A 194 3.97 10.97 -1.87
CA SER A 194 3.12 11.17 -0.68
C SER A 194 3.12 9.95 0.26
N LEU A 195 2.99 8.74 -0.29
CA LEU A 195 2.93 7.51 0.50
C LEU A 195 4.24 7.28 1.27
N GLY A 196 5.38 7.29 0.57
CA GLY A 196 6.70 7.18 1.21
C GLY A 196 6.91 8.23 2.32
N ILE A 197 6.47 9.47 2.12
CA ILE A 197 6.56 10.55 3.12
C ILE A 197 5.65 10.27 4.33
N LEU A 198 4.40 9.88 4.11
CA LEU A 198 3.43 9.57 5.18
C LEU A 198 3.83 8.33 6.00
N CYS A 199 4.56 7.40 5.39
CA CYS A 199 5.04 6.17 6.01
C CYS A 199 6.45 6.28 6.62
N ALA A 200 7.21 7.35 6.35
CA ALA A 200 8.60 7.49 6.80
C ALA A 200 8.78 7.33 8.33
N GLY A 201 7.78 7.74 9.12
CA GLY A 201 7.81 7.61 10.57
C GLY A 201 7.58 6.19 11.12
N MET A 202 7.28 5.21 10.26
CA MET A 202 7.02 3.82 10.66
C MET A 202 8.29 3.03 10.97
N PHE A 203 9.44 3.51 10.50
CA PHE A 203 10.70 2.79 10.60
C PHE A 203 11.43 3.11 11.90
N PRO A 204 11.78 2.09 12.71
CA PRO A 204 12.56 2.32 13.92
C PRO A 204 14.01 2.72 13.59
N PRO A 205 14.75 3.34 14.52
CA PRO A 205 16.13 3.79 14.29
C PRO A 205 17.11 2.67 13.88
N GLU A 206 16.87 1.45 14.34
CA GLU A 206 17.66 0.26 14.01
C GLU A 206 17.23 -0.42 12.70
N SER A 207 16.23 0.14 12.00
CA SER A 207 15.75 -0.40 10.74
C SER A 207 16.86 -0.49 9.71
N THR A 208 16.83 -1.59 8.96
CA THR A 208 17.62 -1.81 7.74
C THR A 208 16.72 -1.86 6.50
N ALA A 209 15.45 -1.51 6.66
CA ALA A 209 14.50 -1.44 5.56
C ALA A 209 14.90 -0.34 4.57
N SER A 210 14.44 -0.47 3.32
CA SER A 210 14.63 0.55 2.30
C SER A 210 13.33 0.81 1.57
N TRP A 211 13.03 2.08 1.30
CA TRP A 211 11.91 2.51 0.47
C TRP A 211 12.42 3.27 -0.75
N THR A 212 12.30 2.63 -1.92
CA THR A 212 12.58 3.25 -3.21
C THR A 212 11.30 3.87 -3.74
N VAL A 213 11.26 5.20 -3.79
CA VAL A 213 10.17 5.98 -4.38
C VAL A 213 10.51 6.22 -5.84
N SER A 214 9.70 5.70 -6.76
CA SER A 214 10.02 5.75 -8.19
C SER A 214 8.90 6.32 -9.04
N ASP A 215 9.30 7.02 -10.11
CA ASP A 215 8.41 7.61 -11.09
C ASP A 215 9.18 7.93 -12.40
N GLN A 216 8.52 8.52 -13.38
CA GLN A 216 9.16 9.09 -14.56
C GLN A 216 10.09 10.26 -14.20
N PHE A 217 11.09 10.50 -15.05
CA PHE A 217 12.15 11.50 -14.81
C PHE A 217 11.63 12.87 -14.36
N ASP A 218 10.56 13.35 -14.99
CA ASP A 218 9.99 14.67 -14.73
C ASP A 218 9.47 14.85 -13.29
N LEU A 219 9.11 13.76 -12.60
CA LEU A 219 8.59 13.84 -11.23
C LEU A 219 9.66 13.71 -10.15
N LEU A 220 10.89 13.30 -10.48
CA LEU A 220 11.93 13.07 -9.47
C LEU A 220 12.28 14.35 -8.70
N ALA A 221 12.25 15.50 -9.36
CA ALA A 221 12.54 16.79 -8.72
C ALA A 221 11.47 17.20 -7.69
N ILE A 222 10.18 16.98 -7.98
CA ILE A 222 9.11 17.30 -7.02
C ILE A 222 9.09 16.32 -5.85
N ILE A 223 9.35 15.03 -6.10
CA ILE A 223 9.52 14.02 -5.04
C ILE A 223 10.66 14.43 -4.11
N ALA A 224 11.85 14.74 -4.65
CA ALA A 224 13.01 15.15 -3.86
C ALA A 224 12.73 16.41 -3.02
N ARG A 225 12.01 17.37 -3.60
CA ARG A 225 11.60 18.60 -2.92
C ARG A 225 10.65 18.33 -1.76
N ASN A 226 9.69 17.42 -1.93
CA ASN A 226 8.74 17.06 -0.89
C ASN A 226 9.39 16.29 0.26
N PHE A 227 10.30 15.36 -0.03
CA PHE A 227 11.11 14.68 0.99
C PHE A 227 11.95 15.66 1.80
N GLY A 228 12.70 16.54 1.12
CA GLY A 228 13.51 17.56 1.78
C GLY A 228 12.68 18.56 2.60
N HIS A 229 11.49 18.93 2.12
CA HIS A 229 10.58 19.84 2.83
C HIS A 229 10.03 19.21 4.12
N ASN A 230 9.78 17.90 4.13
CA ASN A 230 9.32 17.16 5.30
C ASN A 230 10.48 16.61 6.16
N CYS A 231 11.71 17.09 5.93
CA CYS A 231 12.92 16.69 6.67
C CYS A 231 13.20 15.17 6.65
N ILE A 232 12.82 14.48 5.58
CA ILE A 232 13.10 13.05 5.40
C ILE A 232 14.37 12.92 4.56
N PRO A 233 15.45 12.35 5.10
CA PRO A 233 16.71 12.23 4.39
C PRO A 233 16.56 11.26 3.21
N LEU A 234 16.95 11.73 2.03
CA LEU A 234 17.12 10.88 0.86
C LEU A 234 18.58 10.44 0.77
N SER A 235 18.78 9.18 0.48
CA SER A 235 20.09 8.63 0.22
C SER A 235 20.27 8.33 -1.25
N THR A 236 21.47 8.61 -1.75
CA THR A 236 21.91 8.23 -3.09
C THR A 236 22.66 6.89 -3.09
N ALA A 237 23.06 6.38 -1.91
CA ALA A 237 23.75 5.09 -1.77
C ALA A 237 23.72 4.59 -0.30
N PRO A 238 23.68 3.28 -0.04
CA PRO A 238 23.85 2.75 1.31
C PRO A 238 25.23 3.13 1.85
N VAL A 239 25.29 3.95 2.90
CA VAL A 239 26.55 4.28 3.57
C VAL A 239 26.78 3.28 4.69
N PRO A 240 27.94 2.58 4.73
CA PRO A 240 28.23 1.64 5.81
C PRO A 240 28.23 2.33 7.17
N GLY A 241 27.38 1.85 8.09
CA GLY A 241 27.26 2.39 9.44
C GLY A 241 26.14 3.42 9.64
N ASP A 242 25.38 3.74 8.60
CA ASP A 242 24.15 4.52 8.75
C ASP A 242 23.05 3.61 9.33
N HIS A 243 22.32 4.13 10.32
CA HIS A 243 21.26 3.40 11.02
C HIS A 243 19.93 4.09 10.74
N GLY A 244 18.93 3.31 10.31
CA GLY A 244 17.60 3.80 9.98
C GLY A 244 17.19 3.41 8.55
N ALA A 245 15.89 3.51 8.26
CA ALA A 245 15.40 3.13 6.95
C ALA A 245 15.91 4.06 5.84
N LEU A 246 16.38 3.44 4.76
CA LEU A 246 16.95 4.12 3.61
C LEU A 246 15.84 4.55 2.65
N HIS A 247 15.68 5.86 2.42
CA HIS A 247 14.77 6.37 1.39
C HIS A 247 15.56 6.76 0.14
N THR A 248 15.20 6.24 -1.02
CA THR A 248 15.87 6.53 -2.30
C THR A 248 14.86 6.99 -3.34
N ILE A 249 15.31 7.81 -4.28
CA ILE A 249 14.52 8.19 -5.46
C ILE A 249 15.15 7.57 -6.69
N GLU A 250 14.34 6.98 -7.56
CA GLU A 250 14.80 6.34 -8.78
C GLU A 250 13.88 6.65 -9.96
N GLU A 251 14.46 6.80 -11.15
CA GLU A 251 13.71 6.85 -12.40
C GLU A 251 13.26 5.44 -12.79
N ILE A 252 11.96 5.23 -12.93
CA ILE A 252 11.40 4.02 -13.55
C ILE A 252 10.32 4.44 -14.54
N ASP A 253 10.72 4.62 -15.80
CA ASP A 253 9.81 4.81 -16.93
C ASP A 253 9.29 3.45 -17.42
N TRP A 254 8.00 3.19 -17.18
CA TRP A 254 7.35 1.93 -17.56
C TRP A 254 7.36 1.68 -19.06
N LEU A 255 7.29 2.73 -19.89
CA LEU A 255 7.35 2.60 -21.35
C LEU A 255 8.76 2.21 -21.80
N GLU A 256 9.80 2.67 -21.11
CA GLU A 256 11.17 2.26 -21.41
C GLU A 256 11.41 0.81 -20.98
N VAL A 257 10.93 0.40 -19.80
CA VAL A 257 10.94 -1.01 -19.37
C VAL A 257 10.21 -1.89 -20.38
N GLU A 258 9.06 -1.43 -20.88
CA GLU A 258 8.29 -2.12 -21.91
C GLU A 258 9.09 -2.30 -23.21
N LYS A 259 9.70 -1.22 -23.72
CA LYS A 259 10.51 -1.28 -24.94
C LYS A 259 11.67 -2.27 -24.80
N GLN A 260 12.34 -2.29 -23.65
CA GLN A 260 13.42 -3.23 -23.37
C GLN A 260 12.91 -4.68 -23.32
N TRP A 261 11.76 -4.90 -22.67
CA TRP A 261 11.12 -6.21 -22.62
C TRP A 261 10.79 -6.73 -24.02
N LEU A 262 10.21 -5.90 -24.89
CA LEU A 262 9.88 -6.27 -26.27
C LEU A 262 11.12 -6.58 -27.11
N LYS A 263 12.20 -5.79 -26.95
CA LYS A 263 13.49 -6.08 -27.59
C LYS A 263 14.05 -7.42 -27.15
N ASN A 264 14.03 -7.71 -25.84
CA ASN A 264 14.52 -8.97 -25.30
C ASN A 264 13.72 -10.16 -25.84
N GLN A 265 12.39 -10.03 -25.95
CA GLN A 265 11.55 -11.07 -26.56
C GLN A 265 11.88 -11.32 -28.04
N ALA A 266 12.10 -10.26 -28.82
CA ALA A 266 12.47 -10.36 -30.23
C ALA A 266 13.84 -11.02 -30.45
N HIS A 267 14.70 -11.01 -29.42
CA HIS A 267 16.06 -11.55 -29.46
C HIS A 267 16.22 -12.88 -28.69
N LEU A 268 15.13 -13.49 -28.20
CA LEU A 268 15.18 -14.80 -27.55
C LEU A 268 15.70 -15.86 -28.53
N GLN A 269 17.00 -16.18 -28.41
CA GLN A 269 17.57 -17.40 -28.96
C GLN A 269 17.07 -18.59 -28.12
N PRO A 270 16.70 -19.74 -28.71
CA PRO A 270 16.07 -20.86 -27.99
C PRO A 270 16.87 -21.46 -26.82
N ASN A 271 18.16 -21.13 -26.66
CA ASN A 271 19.10 -21.79 -25.76
C ASN A 271 19.85 -20.85 -24.80
N SER A 272 19.43 -19.60 -24.63
CA SER A 272 20.00 -18.78 -23.55
C SER A 272 19.37 -19.18 -22.22
N GLU A 273 20.08 -20.00 -21.45
CA GLU A 273 19.81 -20.26 -20.04
C GLU A 273 19.56 -18.92 -19.32
N PRO A 274 18.53 -18.82 -18.46
CA PRO A 274 18.29 -17.62 -17.69
C PRO A 274 19.55 -17.34 -16.86
N SER A 275 20.13 -16.15 -17.03
CA SER A 275 21.32 -15.76 -16.30
C SER A 275 21.06 -15.89 -14.80
N ASP A 276 21.74 -16.86 -14.18
CA ASP A 276 21.83 -17.17 -12.76
C ASP A 276 22.46 -16.01 -11.99
N CYS A 277 21.78 -14.86 -11.89
CA CYS A 277 22.05 -13.83 -10.89
C CYS A 277 20.98 -12.72 -10.86
N ALA A 278 19.69 -13.04 -10.89
CA ALA A 278 18.69 -12.06 -10.46
C ALA A 278 18.74 -12.00 -8.91
N THR A 279 19.71 -11.27 -8.36
CA THR A 279 19.69 -10.94 -6.92
C THR A 279 18.37 -10.28 -6.62
N ARG A 280 17.50 -10.96 -5.85
CA ARG A 280 16.18 -10.45 -5.44
C ARG A 280 16.33 -9.00 -5.03
N ARG A 281 15.59 -8.09 -5.67
CA ARG A 281 15.74 -6.65 -5.45
C ARG A 281 14.76 -6.12 -4.40
N TYR A 282 13.52 -6.60 -4.40
CA TYR A 282 12.44 -6.10 -3.54
C TYR A 282 11.66 -7.22 -2.87
N ASP A 283 11.17 -6.94 -1.67
CA ASP A 283 10.26 -7.79 -0.88
C ASP A 283 8.81 -7.40 -1.10
N LEU A 284 8.57 -6.10 -1.33
CA LEU A 284 7.27 -5.50 -1.60
C LEU A 284 7.36 -4.54 -2.79
N ILE A 285 6.42 -4.63 -3.72
CA ILE A 285 6.19 -3.63 -4.76
C ILE A 285 4.78 -3.07 -4.56
N LEU A 286 4.67 -1.74 -4.51
CA LEU A 286 3.44 -0.98 -4.38
C LEU A 286 3.16 -0.26 -5.70
N ALA A 287 1.96 -0.40 -6.23
CA ALA A 287 1.43 0.44 -7.28
C ALA A 287 0.09 1.01 -6.79
N VAL A 288 0.03 2.32 -6.57
CA VAL A 288 -1.11 2.97 -5.90
C VAL A 288 -1.72 3.99 -6.84
N ASP A 289 -3.00 3.79 -7.16
CA ASP A 289 -3.79 4.56 -8.12
C ASP A 289 -3.16 4.68 -9.52
N CYS A 290 -2.44 3.64 -9.94
CA CYS A 290 -1.75 3.58 -11.23
C CYS A 290 -2.64 3.12 -12.40
N LEU A 291 -3.92 2.82 -12.15
CA LEU A 291 -4.86 2.27 -13.13
C LEU A 291 -5.83 3.36 -13.66
N TYR A 292 -5.29 4.30 -14.43
CA TYR A 292 -6.06 5.45 -14.95
C TYR A 292 -5.98 5.62 -16.48
N ASN A 293 -5.06 4.91 -17.16
CA ASN A 293 -4.86 4.99 -18.61
C ASN A 293 -4.59 3.59 -19.18
N GLU A 294 -5.44 3.15 -20.10
CA GLU A 294 -5.33 1.83 -20.76
C GLU A 294 -3.97 1.61 -21.43
N ALA A 295 -3.38 2.66 -22.02
CA ALA A 295 -2.10 2.55 -22.71
C ALA A 295 -0.93 2.22 -21.75
N LEU A 296 -1.08 2.46 -20.45
CA LEU A 296 -0.07 2.18 -19.44
C LEU A 296 -0.23 0.82 -18.75
N VAL A 297 -1.32 0.10 -19.01
CA VAL A 297 -1.60 -1.20 -18.36
C VAL A 297 -0.51 -2.24 -18.66
N LEU A 298 -0.17 -2.42 -19.95
CA LEU A 298 0.88 -3.35 -20.35
C LEU A 298 2.29 -2.92 -19.89
N PRO A 299 2.68 -1.63 -20.04
CA PRO A 299 3.90 -1.11 -19.44
C PRO A 299 4.03 -1.36 -17.93
N LEU A 300 2.96 -1.10 -17.16
CA LEU A 300 2.93 -1.34 -15.72
C LEU A 300 3.12 -2.82 -15.41
N LEU A 301 2.37 -3.71 -16.07
CA LEU A 301 2.49 -5.16 -15.83
C LEU A 301 3.87 -5.72 -16.17
N ARG A 302 4.50 -5.22 -17.24
CA ARG A 302 5.88 -5.60 -17.60
C ARG A 302 6.88 -5.08 -16.58
N THR A 303 6.66 -3.90 -16.01
CA THR A 303 7.46 -3.36 -14.89
C THR A 303 7.31 -4.22 -13.63
N LEU A 304 6.09 -4.60 -13.26
CA LEU A 304 5.82 -5.53 -12.16
C LEU A 304 6.50 -6.88 -12.39
N ASP A 305 6.39 -7.45 -13.60
CA ASP A 305 7.08 -8.70 -13.98
C ASP A 305 8.59 -8.54 -14.02
N HIS A 306 9.14 -7.38 -14.37
CA HIS A 306 10.58 -7.18 -14.37
C HIS A 306 11.16 -7.19 -12.94
N PHE A 307 10.52 -6.49 -11.99
CA PHE A 307 11.04 -6.32 -10.63
C PHE A 307 10.63 -7.40 -9.63
N ALA A 308 9.49 -8.08 -9.85
CA ALA A 308 9.07 -9.17 -8.97
C ALA A 308 9.95 -10.41 -9.14
N SER A 309 10.43 -10.95 -8.03
CA SER A 309 11.24 -12.18 -8.00
C SER A 309 10.38 -13.40 -7.61
N PRO A 310 10.57 -14.55 -8.28
CA PRO A 310 9.99 -15.83 -7.85
C PRO A 310 10.63 -16.30 -6.52
N PRO A 311 10.09 -17.33 -5.86
CA PRO A 311 10.77 -17.91 -4.70
C PRO A 311 12.15 -18.44 -5.09
N ALA A 312 13.19 -18.00 -4.38
CA ALA A 312 14.53 -18.57 -4.53
C ALA A 312 14.69 -19.78 -3.60
N ALA A 313 15.24 -20.88 -4.12
CA ALA A 313 15.39 -22.15 -3.41
C ALA A 313 16.12 -22.01 -2.05
N ASP A 314 17.06 -21.06 -1.97
CA ASP A 314 17.96 -20.89 -0.82
C ASP A 314 17.58 -19.72 0.12
N THR A 315 16.41 -19.07 -0.08
CA THR A 315 16.01 -17.93 0.75
C THR A 315 14.67 -18.15 1.46
N PRO A 316 14.58 -17.93 2.79
CA PRO A 316 13.33 -18.08 3.53
C PRO A 316 12.31 -16.94 3.28
N ALA A 317 12.66 -15.95 2.46
CA ALA A 317 11.87 -14.73 2.30
C ALA A 317 10.73 -14.83 1.25
N GLY A 318 10.50 -16.01 0.66
CA GLY A 318 9.43 -16.27 -0.32
C GLY A 318 9.57 -15.50 -1.63
N PRO A 319 8.55 -15.41 -2.49
CA PRO A 319 8.54 -14.50 -3.64
C PRO A 319 8.31 -13.03 -3.22
N THR A 320 8.57 -12.09 -4.13
CA THR A 320 8.20 -10.68 -3.96
C THR A 320 6.68 -10.52 -3.90
N LEU A 321 6.17 -9.82 -2.89
CA LEU A 321 4.76 -9.44 -2.82
C LEU A 321 4.52 -8.19 -3.68
N VAL A 322 3.52 -8.23 -4.56
CA VAL A 322 3.02 -7.04 -5.26
C VAL A 322 1.66 -6.67 -4.68
N LEU A 323 1.48 -5.40 -4.32
CA LEU A 323 0.18 -4.82 -3.97
C LEU A 323 -0.19 -3.74 -4.98
N VAL A 324 -1.37 -3.88 -5.57
CA VAL A 324 -1.98 -2.89 -6.46
C VAL A 324 -3.22 -2.35 -5.77
N VAL A 325 -3.20 -1.07 -5.44
CA VAL A 325 -4.31 -0.36 -4.79
C VAL A 325 -4.90 0.60 -5.80
N SER A 326 -6.20 0.50 -6.08
CA SER A 326 -6.86 1.36 -7.06
C SER A 326 -8.16 1.90 -6.52
N GLU A 327 -8.42 3.19 -6.73
CA GLU A 327 -9.78 3.70 -6.71
C GLU A 327 -10.48 3.24 -8.00
N LEU A 328 -11.70 2.72 -7.89
CA LEU A 328 -12.48 2.21 -9.03
C LEU A 328 -13.14 3.37 -9.77
N ARG A 329 -12.67 3.64 -11.00
CA ARG A 329 -13.15 4.74 -11.86
C ARG A 329 -13.60 4.28 -13.24
N SER A 330 -12.88 3.34 -13.82
CA SER A 330 -13.16 2.78 -15.14
C SER A 330 -13.13 1.26 -15.07
N SER A 331 -14.26 0.62 -15.36
CA SER A 331 -14.35 -0.84 -15.45
C SER A 331 -13.41 -1.36 -16.53
N ASP A 332 -13.30 -0.64 -17.65
CA ASP A 332 -12.55 -1.07 -18.83
C ASP A 332 -11.05 -1.13 -18.54
N VAL A 333 -10.50 -0.13 -17.84
CA VAL A 333 -9.08 -0.12 -17.43
C VAL A 333 -8.79 -1.25 -16.45
N VAL A 334 -9.68 -1.47 -15.49
CA VAL A 334 -9.54 -2.55 -14.48
C VAL A 334 -9.63 -3.93 -15.14
N GLU A 335 -10.60 -4.12 -16.03
CA GLU A 335 -10.77 -5.37 -16.79
C GLU A 335 -9.55 -5.66 -17.66
N LEU A 336 -9.07 -4.66 -18.40
CA LEU A 336 -7.87 -4.76 -19.22
C LEU A 336 -6.64 -5.17 -18.38
N PHE A 337 -6.47 -4.52 -17.22
CA PHE A 337 -5.40 -4.83 -16.27
C PHE A 337 -5.48 -6.27 -15.76
N LEU A 338 -6.63 -6.69 -15.24
CA LEU A 338 -6.81 -8.03 -14.70
C LEU A 338 -6.66 -9.10 -15.77
N ARG A 339 -7.22 -8.89 -16.96
CA ARG A 339 -7.09 -9.81 -18.11
C ARG A 339 -5.63 -10.03 -18.48
N HIS A 340 -4.83 -8.96 -18.56
CA HIS A 340 -3.42 -9.07 -18.89
C HIS A 340 -2.58 -9.62 -17.73
N TRP A 341 -2.90 -9.32 -16.47
CA TRP A 341 -2.21 -9.93 -15.34
C TRP A 341 -2.46 -11.44 -15.28
N LEU A 342 -3.72 -11.85 -15.45
CA LEU A 342 -4.11 -13.26 -15.50
C LEU A 342 -3.48 -14.03 -16.67
N ALA A 343 -3.17 -13.35 -17.77
CA ALA A 343 -2.46 -13.94 -18.91
C ALA A 343 -0.99 -14.29 -18.59
N LEU A 344 -0.43 -13.79 -17.48
CA LEU A 344 0.90 -14.20 -17.01
C LEU A 344 0.90 -15.53 -16.23
N ARG A 345 -0.27 -16.17 -16.05
CA ARG A 345 -0.36 -17.52 -15.48
C ARG A 345 0.31 -18.57 -16.39
N PRO A 346 0.84 -19.67 -15.82
CA PRO A 346 0.83 -20.04 -14.40
C PRO A 346 1.97 -19.40 -13.59
N ARG A 347 2.74 -18.45 -14.14
CA ARG A 347 3.89 -17.85 -13.46
C ARG A 347 3.49 -16.94 -12.30
N TRP A 348 2.25 -16.47 -12.28
CA TRP A 348 1.70 -15.57 -11.27
C TRP A 348 0.51 -16.18 -10.56
N SER A 349 0.37 -15.83 -9.28
CA SER A 349 -0.86 -16.01 -8.53
C SER A 349 -1.39 -14.65 -8.11
N ILE A 350 -2.70 -14.46 -8.24
CA ILE A 350 -3.37 -13.15 -8.14
C ILE A 350 -4.61 -13.31 -7.26
N PHE A 351 -4.74 -12.39 -6.31
CA PHE A 351 -5.84 -12.38 -5.35
C PHE A 351 -6.31 -10.95 -5.13
N ARG A 352 -7.57 -10.79 -4.71
CA ARG A 352 -8.07 -9.57 -4.08
C ARG A 352 -8.07 -9.73 -2.56
N LEU A 353 -7.67 -8.68 -1.86
CA LEU A 353 -7.74 -8.58 -0.41
C LEU A 353 -9.12 -8.06 0.00
N PRO A 354 -9.99 -8.87 0.64
CA PRO A 354 -11.29 -8.42 1.11
C PRO A 354 -11.14 -7.65 2.43
N LEU A 355 -10.62 -6.42 2.37
CA LEU A 355 -10.24 -5.64 3.55
C LEU A 355 -11.36 -5.50 4.61
N PRO A 356 -12.66 -5.32 4.25
CA PRO A 356 -13.75 -5.31 5.22
C PRO A 356 -13.84 -6.57 6.08
N LEU A 357 -13.44 -7.73 5.56
CA LEU A 357 -13.44 -9.00 6.32
C LEU A 357 -12.24 -9.09 7.27
N HIS A 358 -11.10 -8.50 6.90
CA HIS A 358 -9.87 -8.54 7.70
C HIS A 358 -9.84 -7.48 8.80
N ARG A 359 -10.45 -6.31 8.54
CA ARG A 359 -10.47 -5.15 9.46
C ARG A 359 -11.88 -4.53 9.63
N PRO A 360 -12.91 -5.29 10.05
CA PRO A 360 -14.30 -4.81 10.05
C PRO A 360 -14.59 -3.64 11.01
N LEU A 361 -13.79 -3.45 12.07
CA LEU A 361 -13.94 -2.33 13.01
C LEU A 361 -13.22 -1.06 12.57
N LEU A 362 -12.34 -1.16 11.58
CA LEU A 362 -11.69 0.01 11.03
C LEU A 362 -12.59 0.54 9.90
N ASN A 363 -13.36 1.57 10.21
CA ASN A 363 -14.14 2.31 9.21
C ASN A 363 -13.22 3.21 8.36
N LEU A 364 -12.22 2.60 7.71
CA LEU A 364 -11.28 3.29 6.82
C LEU A 364 -11.93 3.52 5.46
N ASN A 365 -11.52 4.61 4.81
CA ASN A 365 -11.95 4.90 3.43
C ASN A 365 -11.49 3.81 2.46
N ILE A 366 -10.27 3.29 2.62
CA ILE A 366 -9.73 2.23 1.76
C ILE A 366 -10.50 0.89 1.87
N SER A 367 -11.36 0.74 2.88
CA SER A 367 -12.26 -0.42 3.01
C SER A 367 -13.59 -0.24 2.28
N LYS A 368 -13.85 0.91 1.64
CA LYS A 368 -15.12 1.20 0.97
C LYS A 368 -15.16 0.58 -0.44
N PRO A 369 -16.36 0.32 -1.00
CA PRO A 369 -16.51 -0.33 -2.31
C PRO A 369 -15.88 0.41 -3.51
N HIS A 370 -15.51 1.69 -3.36
CA HIS A 370 -14.82 2.44 -4.40
C HIS A 370 -13.31 2.16 -4.46
N TYR A 371 -12.78 1.29 -3.59
CA TYR A 371 -11.40 0.81 -3.66
C TYR A 371 -11.33 -0.68 -3.91
N ALA A 372 -10.30 -1.09 -4.64
CA ALA A 372 -9.86 -2.47 -4.74
C ALA A 372 -8.38 -2.57 -4.38
N ILE A 373 -8.03 -3.61 -3.62
CA ILE A 373 -6.65 -3.98 -3.31
C ILE A 373 -6.42 -5.39 -3.86
N TRP A 374 -5.58 -5.49 -4.89
CA TRP A 374 -5.10 -6.77 -5.38
C TRP A 374 -3.70 -7.05 -4.83
N CYS A 375 -3.44 -8.31 -4.57
CA CYS A 375 -2.11 -8.79 -4.28
C CYS A 375 -1.73 -9.94 -5.23
N GLY A 376 -0.46 -10.01 -5.58
CA GLY A 376 0.03 -11.10 -6.41
C GLY A 376 1.51 -11.32 -6.26
N TRP A 377 1.97 -12.49 -6.66
CA TRP A 377 3.38 -12.87 -6.64
C TRP A 377 3.68 -13.96 -7.65
N LYS A 378 4.96 -14.08 -8.00
CA LYS A 378 5.45 -15.13 -8.89
C LYS A 378 5.55 -16.47 -8.17
N ASN A 379 5.14 -17.52 -8.86
CA ASN A 379 5.13 -18.91 -8.36
C ASN A 379 6.50 -19.57 -8.37
#